data_AF-A0A9N9F1T0-F1
#
_entry.id   AF-A0A9N9F1T0-F1
#
_cell.length_a   1.000
_cell.length_b   1.000
_cell.length_c   1.000
_cell.angle_alpha   90.00
_cell.angle_beta   90.00
_cell.angle_gamma   90.00
#
_symmetry.space_group_name_H-M   'P 1'
#
loop_
_entity.id
_entity.type
_entity.pdbx_description
1 polymer ?
#
loop_
_entity_poly.entity_id
_entity_poly.type
_entity_poly.pdbx_seq_one_letter_code
_entity_poly.pdbx_strand_id
1 'polypeptide(L)'
;MNNQCLIVRYGELFLKGKNRDDFVQKLVVNVNLTLQKNNFSDFNVKKLHDQLIITTKNDKELSKMIIALSKVFGISAFFLAYQLENDCKKLYDFVEKIADYYEIDFPTFKFDVSRSDKNFPKNSLTLQKELGEIVVKKQGLKKVKGLGGLPVGSSGKVLLLLSGGIDSPVAAYQLMKRGLEVVYCHFYHQKEAKKLAISALATGDALAQVASQTIESLNVISQ
;
A
#
# COMPACT_ATOMS: atom_id res chain seq x y z
N MET A 1 -9.95 -8.45 -25.12
CA MET A 1 -8.85 -7.50 -25.41
C MET A 1 -7.97 -8.20 -26.42
N ASN A 2 -7.99 -7.78 -27.69
CA ASN A 2 -7.08 -8.31 -28.70
C ASN A 2 -5.94 -7.30 -28.85
N ASN A 3 -4.71 -7.79 -29.09
CA ASN A 3 -3.42 -7.08 -29.24
C ASN A 3 -2.42 -7.40 -28.10
N GLN A 4 -2.50 -8.57 -27.48
CA GLN A 4 -1.42 -9.00 -26.59
C GLN A 4 -0.16 -9.32 -27.41
N CYS A 5 0.98 -9.00 -26.84
CA CYS A 5 2.28 -9.33 -27.40
C CYS A 5 3.22 -9.79 -26.30
N LEU A 6 4.27 -10.49 -26.72
CA LEU A 6 5.31 -10.98 -25.82
C LEU A 6 6.56 -10.15 -26.01
N ILE A 7 6.97 -9.42 -24.97
CA ILE A 7 8.28 -8.79 -24.91
C ILE A 7 9.26 -9.83 -24.36
N VAL A 8 10.27 -10.15 -25.15
CA VAL A 8 11.35 -11.06 -24.79
C VAL A 8 12.59 -10.23 -24.53
N ARG A 9 13.06 -10.21 -23.28
CA ARG A 9 14.36 -9.63 -22.94
C ARG A 9 15.43 -10.71 -23.05
N TYR A 10 16.60 -10.27 -23.50
CA TYR A 10 17.80 -11.09 -23.58
C TYR A 10 18.90 -10.38 -22.78
N GLY A 11 19.76 -11.18 -22.14
CA GLY A 11 20.57 -10.74 -21.00
C GLY A 11 21.57 -9.60 -21.27
N GLU A 12 21.89 -8.89 -20.18
CA GLU A 12 22.85 -7.78 -20.00
C GLU A 12 24.33 -8.15 -20.23
N LEU A 13 24.62 -9.16 -21.04
CA LEU A 13 26.01 -9.53 -21.31
C LEU A 13 26.64 -8.37 -22.08
N PHE A 14 27.45 -7.58 -21.36
CA PHE A 14 28.52 -6.76 -21.89
C PHE A 14 29.30 -7.63 -22.88
N LEU A 15 28.89 -7.60 -24.14
CA LEU A 15 29.61 -8.21 -25.23
C LEU A 15 30.89 -7.39 -25.36
N LYS A 16 31.88 -7.75 -24.54
CA LYS A 16 33.26 -7.31 -24.67
C LYS A 16 33.65 -7.60 -26.11
N GLY A 17 33.62 -6.56 -26.94
CA GLY A 17 33.85 -6.63 -28.38
C GLY A 17 32.61 -7.05 -29.19
N LYS A 18 32.08 -6.12 -29.99
CA LYS A 18 31.40 -6.22 -31.31
C LYS A 18 30.43 -7.40 -31.64
N ASN A 19 30.12 -8.33 -30.75
CA ASN A 19 29.37 -9.57 -31.04
C ASN A 19 27.85 -9.45 -30.77
N ARG A 20 27.31 -8.24 -30.64
CA ARG A 20 25.90 -8.02 -30.30
C ARG A 20 24.95 -8.38 -31.41
N ASP A 21 25.25 -7.91 -32.62
CA ASP A 21 24.37 -8.17 -33.74
C ASP A 21 24.36 -9.65 -34.12
N ASP A 22 25.51 -10.33 -34.08
CA ASP A 22 25.61 -11.78 -34.28
C ASP A 22 24.81 -12.56 -33.22
N PHE A 23 24.95 -12.19 -31.93
CA PHE A 23 24.17 -12.79 -30.85
C PHE A 23 22.66 -12.62 -31.08
N VAL A 24 22.21 -11.40 -31.37
CA VAL A 24 20.78 -11.13 -31.57
C VAL A 24 20.26 -11.82 -32.83
N GLN A 25 21.04 -11.86 -33.92
CA GLN A 25 20.67 -12.59 -35.14
C GLN A 25 20.48 -14.08 -34.85
N LYS A 26 21.43 -14.73 -34.16
CA LYS A 26 21.32 -16.13 -33.75
C LYS A 26 20.12 -16.37 -32.84
N LEU A 27 19.87 -15.47 -31.90
CA LEU A 27 18.71 -15.55 -31.02
C LEU A 27 17.39 -15.49 -31.81
N VAL A 28 17.27 -14.56 -32.76
CA VAL A 28 16.08 -14.45 -33.63
C VAL A 28 15.89 -15.74 -34.44
N VAL A 29 16.95 -16.32 -35.00
CA VAL A 29 16.88 -17.61 -35.71
C VAL A 29 16.35 -18.71 -34.79
N ASN A 30 16.92 -18.85 -33.59
CA ASN A 30 16.51 -19.89 -32.63
C ASN A 30 15.06 -19.72 -32.15
N VAL A 31 14.62 -18.48 -31.92
CA VAL A 31 13.24 -18.15 -31.56
C VAL A 31 12.29 -18.58 -32.68
N ASN A 32 12.58 -18.20 -33.94
CA ASN A 32 11.74 -18.58 -35.09
C ASN A 32 11.67 -20.10 -35.25
N LEU A 33 12.81 -20.80 -35.20
CA LEU A 33 12.86 -22.26 -35.31
C LEU A 33 12.07 -22.96 -34.20
N THR A 34 12.15 -22.46 -32.97
CA THR A 34 11.42 -23.03 -31.83
C THR A 34 9.92 -22.86 -32.00
N LEU A 35 9.46 -21.67 -32.43
CA LEU A 35 8.05 -21.42 -32.65
C LEU A 35 7.49 -22.26 -33.81
N GLN A 36 8.23 -22.38 -34.91
CA GLN A 36 7.85 -23.23 -36.05
C GLN A 36 7.78 -24.71 -35.65
N LYS A 37 8.76 -25.23 -34.92
CA LYS A 37 8.77 -26.64 -34.46
C LYS A 37 7.61 -26.98 -33.52
N ASN A 38 7.04 -25.99 -32.83
CA ASN A 38 5.89 -26.18 -31.95
C ASN A 38 4.56 -25.87 -32.67
N ASN A 39 4.56 -25.79 -34.01
CA ASN A 39 3.38 -25.58 -34.86
C ASN A 39 2.61 -24.28 -34.59
N PHE A 40 3.29 -23.23 -34.13
CA PHE A 40 2.70 -21.90 -34.08
C PHE A 40 2.66 -21.28 -35.49
N SER A 41 1.47 -21.05 -36.02
CA SER A 41 1.24 -20.34 -37.27
C SER A 41 0.81 -18.89 -36.97
N ASP A 42 1.27 -17.93 -37.78
CA ASP A 42 0.92 -16.49 -37.66
C ASP A 42 1.55 -15.71 -36.49
N PHE A 43 2.87 -15.84 -36.31
CA PHE A 43 3.65 -14.96 -35.43
C PHE A 43 4.59 -14.03 -36.22
N ASN A 44 4.91 -12.88 -35.64
CA ASN A 44 5.94 -11.96 -36.14
C ASN A 44 6.90 -11.60 -35.01
N VAL A 45 8.21 -11.67 -35.30
CA VAL A 45 9.27 -11.31 -34.36
C VAL A 45 9.93 -10.02 -34.83
N LYS A 46 9.84 -8.96 -34.03
CA LYS A 46 10.50 -7.67 -34.28
C LYS A 46 11.68 -7.47 -33.33
N LYS A 47 12.83 -7.10 -33.87
CA LYS A 47 13.99 -6.65 -33.09
C LYS A 47 13.82 -5.18 -32.72
N LEU A 48 13.90 -4.88 -31.42
CA LEU A 48 14.18 -3.55 -30.89
C LEU A 48 15.55 -3.55 -30.21
N HIS A 49 16.04 -2.37 -29.83
CA HIS A 49 17.41 -2.16 -29.34
C HIS A 49 17.84 -3.23 -28.31
N ASP A 50 17.08 -3.41 -27.22
CA ASP A 50 17.41 -4.33 -26.11
C ASP A 50 16.41 -5.48 -25.90
N GLN A 51 15.47 -5.67 -26.84
CA GLN A 51 14.39 -6.65 -26.67
C GLN A 51 13.85 -7.15 -28.01
N LEU A 52 13.23 -8.32 -28.01
CA LEU A 52 12.40 -8.80 -29.11
C LEU A 52 10.94 -8.61 -28.74
N ILE A 53 10.11 -8.25 -29.71
CA ILE A 53 8.66 -8.25 -29.57
C ILE A 53 8.10 -9.36 -30.46
N ILE A 54 7.31 -10.23 -29.89
CA ILE A 54 6.60 -11.29 -30.62
C ILE A 54 5.11 -10.96 -30.60
N THR A 55 4.52 -10.79 -31.78
CA THR A 55 3.08 -10.58 -31.95
C THR A 55 2.46 -11.80 -32.62
N THR A 56 1.24 -12.16 -32.23
CA THR A 56 0.46 -13.24 -32.85
C THR A 56 -0.97 -12.76 -33.09
N LYS A 57 -1.67 -13.37 -34.05
CA LYS A 57 -3.12 -13.16 -34.22
C LYS A 57 -3.95 -13.90 -33.17
N ASN A 58 -3.36 -14.89 -32.50
CA ASN A 58 -4.04 -15.74 -31.52
C ASN A 58 -3.43 -15.56 -30.12
N ASP A 59 -3.94 -14.59 -29.36
CA ASP A 59 -3.47 -14.26 -28.00
C ASP A 59 -3.49 -15.48 -27.06
N LYS A 60 -4.37 -16.47 -27.28
CA LYS A 60 -4.46 -17.70 -26.46
C LYS A 60 -3.21 -18.59 -26.56
N GLU A 61 -2.38 -18.40 -27.57
CA GLU A 61 -1.16 -19.18 -27.77
C GLU A 61 0.04 -18.62 -27.02
N LEU A 62 -0.02 -17.37 -26.54
CA LEU A 62 1.11 -16.70 -25.88
C LEU A 62 1.69 -17.50 -24.71
N SER A 63 0.83 -18.08 -23.86
CA SER A 63 1.27 -18.92 -22.74
C SER A 63 2.03 -20.16 -23.23
N LYS A 64 1.59 -20.79 -24.33
CA LYS A 64 2.27 -21.94 -24.92
C LYS A 64 3.60 -21.52 -25.58
N MET A 65 3.63 -20.36 -26.23
CA MET A 65 4.84 -19.79 -26.81
C MET A 65 5.89 -19.51 -25.73
N ILE A 66 5.50 -18.96 -24.57
CA ILE A 66 6.40 -18.77 -23.42
C ILE A 66 7.00 -20.10 -22.98
N ILE A 67 6.19 -21.15 -22.83
CA ILE A 67 6.67 -22.48 -22.43
C ILE A 67 7.69 -23.01 -23.45
N ALA A 68 7.39 -22.91 -24.75
CA ALA A 68 8.30 -23.34 -25.81
C ALA A 68 9.62 -22.54 -25.81
N LEU A 69 9.52 -21.21 -25.74
CA LEU A 69 10.66 -20.29 -25.80
C LEU A 69 11.51 -20.29 -24.53
N SER A 70 10.96 -20.70 -23.38
CA SER A 70 11.73 -20.84 -22.13
C SER A 70 12.93 -21.78 -22.24
N LYS A 71 12.93 -22.66 -23.24
CA LYS A 71 14.02 -23.60 -23.56
C LYS A 71 15.11 -23.00 -24.46
N VAL A 72 14.94 -21.76 -24.94
CA VAL A 72 15.88 -21.09 -25.84
C VAL A 72 16.92 -20.33 -25.02
N PHE A 73 18.17 -20.78 -25.09
CA PHE A 73 19.29 -20.09 -24.44
C PHE A 73 19.46 -18.67 -24.99
N GLY A 74 19.80 -17.74 -24.09
CA GLY A 74 19.98 -16.31 -24.40
C GLY A 74 18.78 -15.44 -24.05
N ILE A 75 17.59 -16.03 -23.87
CA ILE A 75 16.42 -15.32 -23.32
C ILE A 75 16.58 -15.20 -21.79
N SER A 76 16.40 -14.00 -21.26
CA SER A 76 16.49 -13.73 -19.82
C SER A 76 15.12 -13.59 -19.15
N ALA A 77 14.14 -13.03 -19.85
CA ALA A 77 12.82 -12.80 -19.28
C ALA A 77 11.74 -12.62 -20.37
N PHE A 78 10.50 -12.89 -19.96
CA PHE A 78 9.31 -12.68 -20.76
C PHE A 78 8.38 -11.70 -20.04
N PHE A 79 7.79 -10.78 -20.79
CA PHE A 79 6.76 -9.88 -20.29
C PHE A 79 5.57 -9.92 -21.23
N LEU A 80 4.40 -10.29 -20.68
CA LEU A 80 3.15 -10.14 -21.39
C LEU A 80 2.82 -8.64 -21.45
N ALA A 81 2.56 -8.13 -22.65
CA ALA A 81 2.30 -6.73 -22.90
C ALA A 81 1.11 -6.57 -23.84
N TYR A 82 0.61 -5.34 -23.93
CA TYR A 82 -0.43 -4.95 -24.87
C TYR A 82 0.12 -3.92 -25.84
N GLN A 83 -0.10 -4.16 -27.13
CA GLN A 83 0.25 -3.19 -28.16
C GLN A 83 -0.95 -2.28 -28.42
N LEU A 84 -0.72 -0.98 -28.23
CA LEU A 84 -1.70 0.06 -28.49
C LEU A 84 -1.19 0.95 -29.61
N GLU A 85 -2.13 1.63 -30.27
CA GLU A 85 -1.78 2.76 -31.13
C GLU A 85 -1.18 3.89 -30.30
N ASN A 86 -0.34 4.70 -30.94
CA ASN A 86 0.42 5.77 -30.29
C ASN A 86 -0.47 7.00 -30.01
N ASP A 87 -1.50 6.82 -29.19
CA ASP A 87 -2.53 7.81 -28.87
C ASP A 87 -2.80 7.84 -27.36
N CYS A 88 -2.75 9.03 -26.77
CA CYS A 88 -2.91 9.20 -25.32
C CYS A 88 -4.30 8.78 -24.85
N LYS A 89 -5.35 9.08 -25.62
CA LYS A 89 -6.73 8.74 -25.24
C LYS A 89 -6.91 7.22 -25.22
N LYS A 90 -6.41 6.52 -26.24
CA LYS A 90 -6.43 5.03 -26.28
C LYS A 90 -5.66 4.42 -25.10
N LEU A 91 -4.55 5.03 -24.69
CA LEU A 91 -3.82 4.60 -23.50
C LEU A 91 -4.65 4.79 -22.21
N TYR A 92 -5.28 5.94 -22.02
CA TYR A 92 -6.12 6.22 -20.85
C TYR A 92 -7.32 5.26 -20.79
N ASP A 93 -8.06 5.11 -21.89
CA ASP A 93 -9.20 4.19 -22.01
C ASP A 93 -8.78 2.74 -21.70
N PHE A 94 -7.55 2.36 -22.09
CA PHE A 94 -7.01 1.04 -21.81
C PHE A 94 -6.69 0.85 -20.33
N VAL A 95 -6.03 1.83 -19.70
CA VAL A 95 -5.72 1.79 -18.26
C VAL A 95 -6.99 1.75 -17.42
N GLU A 96 -8.03 2.48 -17.80
CA GLU A 96 -9.34 2.40 -17.14
C GLU A 96 -9.92 0.98 -17.18
N LYS A 97 -9.91 0.34 -18.35
CA LYS A 97 -10.41 -1.04 -18.52
C LYS A 97 -9.60 -2.05 -17.73
N ILE A 98 -8.28 -1.88 -17.66
CA ILE A 98 -7.40 -2.73 -16.86
C ILE A 98 -7.69 -2.54 -15.36
N ALA A 99 -7.89 -1.31 -14.92
CA ALA A 99 -8.25 -1.02 -13.53
C ALA A 99 -9.56 -1.70 -13.12
N ASP A 100 -10.56 -1.70 -14.00
CA ASP A 100 -11.83 -2.39 -13.76
C ASP A 100 -11.67 -3.92 -13.77
N TYR A 101 -10.90 -4.46 -14.72
CA TYR A 101 -10.74 -5.91 -14.89
C TYR A 101 -10.04 -6.59 -13.70
N TYR A 102 -9.04 -5.94 -13.12
CA TYR A 102 -8.28 -6.51 -12.01
C TYR A 102 -8.88 -6.22 -10.63
N GLU A 103 -10.02 -5.53 -10.54
CA GLU A 103 -10.65 -5.10 -9.28
C GLU A 103 -9.60 -4.54 -8.30
N ILE A 104 -8.70 -3.69 -8.81
CA ILE A 104 -7.42 -3.38 -8.18
C ILE A 104 -7.60 -2.92 -6.71
N ASP A 105 -7.36 -3.81 -5.73
CA ASP A 105 -7.22 -3.50 -4.29
C ASP A 105 -5.75 -3.57 -3.84
N PHE A 106 -4.81 -3.23 -4.73
CA PHE A 106 -3.41 -3.12 -4.32
C PHE A 106 -3.27 -1.91 -3.37
N PRO A 107 -2.65 -2.07 -2.18
CA PRO A 107 -2.47 -0.97 -1.23
C PRO A 107 -1.52 0.11 -1.76
N THR A 108 -0.62 -0.25 -2.68
CA THR A 108 0.32 0.66 -3.34
C THR A 108 0.57 0.23 -4.77
N PHE A 109 0.68 1.19 -5.68
CA PHE A 109 1.06 0.94 -7.08
C PHE A 109 1.94 2.07 -7.61
N LYS A 110 2.60 1.83 -8.75
CA LYS A 110 3.40 2.83 -9.47
C LYS A 110 3.26 2.60 -10.97
N PHE A 111 3.08 3.70 -11.72
CA PHE A 111 3.31 3.69 -13.16
C PHE A 111 4.78 4.00 -13.46
N ASP A 112 5.39 3.21 -14.33
CA ASP A 112 6.72 3.50 -14.88
C ASP A 112 6.62 3.66 -16.41
N VAL A 113 7.19 4.74 -16.94
CA VAL A 113 6.97 5.16 -18.33
C VAL A 113 8.31 5.51 -18.97
N SER A 114 8.74 4.67 -19.90
CA SER A 114 9.87 4.95 -20.79
C SER A 114 9.37 5.34 -22.18
N ARG A 115 9.93 6.41 -22.74
CA ARG A 115 9.61 6.89 -24.09
C ARG A 115 10.84 6.80 -24.98
N SER A 116 10.80 5.92 -25.97
CA SER A 116 11.79 5.87 -27.05
C SER A 116 11.66 7.08 -27.96
N ASP A 117 10.43 7.42 -28.36
CA ASP A 117 10.12 8.64 -29.10
C ASP A 117 10.03 9.84 -28.15
N LYS A 118 10.99 10.78 -28.27
CA LYS A 118 11.02 11.99 -27.45
C LYS A 118 10.03 13.05 -27.93
N ASN A 119 9.52 12.94 -29.15
CA ASN A 119 8.51 13.86 -29.72
C ASN A 119 7.09 13.55 -29.24
N PHE A 120 6.89 12.46 -28.49
CA PHE A 120 5.60 12.13 -27.93
C PHE A 120 5.03 13.31 -27.10
N PRO A 121 3.73 13.68 -27.26
CA PRO A 121 3.18 14.95 -26.74
C PRO A 121 3.34 15.18 -25.24
N LYS A 122 3.44 14.10 -24.46
CA LYS A 122 3.57 14.14 -23.00
C LYS A 122 4.92 13.58 -22.57
N ASN A 123 5.51 14.17 -21.54
CA ASN A 123 6.71 13.62 -20.92
C ASN A 123 6.37 12.42 -20.00
N SER A 124 7.39 11.65 -19.62
CA SER A 124 7.20 10.45 -18.80
C SER A 124 6.56 10.75 -17.45
N LEU A 125 6.99 11.83 -16.78
CA LEU A 125 6.48 12.20 -15.46
C LEU A 125 5.01 12.62 -15.52
N THR A 126 4.62 13.36 -16.55
CA THR A 126 3.24 13.78 -16.78
C THR A 126 2.34 12.56 -17.03
N LEU A 127 2.78 11.63 -17.89
CA LEU A 127 2.05 10.37 -18.11
C LEU A 127 1.91 9.56 -16.82
N GLN A 128 2.99 9.40 -16.05
CA GLN A 128 2.92 8.68 -14.77
C GLN A 128 1.89 9.27 -13.81
N LYS A 129 1.82 10.61 -13.72
CA LYS A 129 0.83 11.32 -12.89
C LYS A 129 -0.59 11.11 -13.40
N GLU A 130 -0.84 11.33 -14.69
CA GLU A 130 -2.17 11.22 -15.30
C GLU A 130 -2.71 9.77 -15.23
N LEU A 131 -1.87 8.77 -15.51
CA LEU A 131 -2.26 7.36 -15.38
C LEU A 131 -2.53 6.98 -13.92
N GLY A 132 -1.72 7.49 -12.99
CA GLY A 132 -1.95 7.29 -11.56
C GLY A 132 -3.27 7.88 -11.09
N GLU A 133 -3.61 9.09 -11.55
CA GLU A 133 -4.87 9.76 -11.24
C GLU A 133 -6.09 8.93 -11.66
N ILE A 134 -6.05 8.29 -12.84
CA ILE A 134 -7.12 7.40 -13.32
C ILE A 134 -7.38 6.27 -12.32
N VAL A 135 -6.33 5.58 -11.88
CA VAL A 135 -6.46 4.44 -10.95
C VAL A 135 -6.90 4.91 -9.56
N VAL A 136 -6.35 6.01 -9.04
CA VAL A 136 -6.75 6.58 -7.73
C VAL A 136 -8.22 7.00 -7.73
N LYS A 137 -8.71 7.63 -8.80
CA LYS A 137 -10.13 8.02 -8.92
C LYS A 137 -11.06 6.81 -8.89
N LYS A 138 -10.66 5.69 -9.51
CA LYS A 138 -11.43 4.44 -9.50
C LYS A 138 -11.36 3.69 -8.17
N GLN A 139 -10.17 3.57 -7.56
CA GLN A 139 -10.01 2.95 -6.24
C GLN A 139 -10.70 3.74 -5.13
N GLY A 140 -10.88 5.05 -5.33
CA GLY A 140 -11.27 5.99 -4.29
C GLY A 140 -10.11 6.27 -3.34
N LEU A 141 -10.06 7.49 -2.78
CA LEU A 141 -9.15 7.78 -1.67
C LEU A 141 -9.62 6.96 -0.47
N LYS A 142 -8.82 5.98 -0.03
CA LYS A 142 -9.09 5.23 1.21
C LYS A 142 -8.90 6.17 2.39
N LYS A 143 -9.96 6.91 2.74
CA LYS A 143 -9.98 7.83 3.87
C LYS A 143 -9.90 7.02 5.17
N VAL A 144 -8.70 6.90 5.73
CA VAL A 144 -8.50 6.30 7.05
C VAL A 144 -8.93 7.32 8.11
N LYS A 145 -9.90 6.97 8.95
CA LYS A 145 -10.41 7.84 10.01
C LYS A 145 -9.37 7.96 11.14
N GLY A 146 -8.81 9.15 11.31
CA GLY A 146 -8.02 9.49 12.50
C GLY A 146 -8.89 9.63 13.76
N LEU A 147 -8.27 9.73 14.94
CA LEU A 147 -8.99 9.88 16.23
C LEU A 147 -9.90 11.13 16.30
N GLY A 148 -9.60 12.15 15.48
CA GLY A 148 -10.25 13.47 15.52
C GLY A 148 -9.84 14.27 16.76
N GLY A 149 -10.64 15.28 17.12
CA GLY A 149 -10.37 16.11 18.30
C GLY A 149 -9.52 17.35 17.99
N LEU A 150 -9.08 18.02 19.06
CA LEU A 150 -8.23 19.21 19.02
C LEU A 150 -6.81 18.89 19.53
N PRO A 151 -5.77 19.60 19.07
CA PRO A 151 -4.42 19.42 19.58
C PRO A 151 -4.34 19.64 21.10
N VAL A 152 -3.73 18.70 21.83
CA VAL A 152 -3.56 18.83 23.29
C VAL A 152 -2.79 20.12 23.62
N GLY A 153 -3.34 20.93 24.53
CA GLY A 153 -2.82 22.25 24.90
C GLY A 153 -3.47 23.42 24.16
N SER A 154 -4.24 23.18 23.08
CA SER A 154 -4.93 24.25 22.36
C SER A 154 -6.06 24.90 23.15
N SER A 155 -6.56 24.23 24.19
CA SER A 155 -7.75 24.65 24.93
C SER A 155 -7.48 24.92 26.42
N GLY A 156 -6.21 25.12 26.78
CA GLY A 156 -5.79 25.40 28.15
C GLY A 156 -5.46 24.14 28.96
N LYS A 157 -5.29 24.32 30.27
CA LYS A 157 -4.77 23.32 31.21
C LYS A 157 -5.79 23.03 32.31
N VAL A 158 -5.95 21.76 32.65
CA VAL A 158 -6.88 21.29 33.70
C VAL A 158 -6.20 20.30 34.63
N LEU A 159 -6.62 20.29 35.90
CA LEU A 159 -6.24 19.26 36.88
C LEU A 159 -7.30 18.15 36.86
N LEU A 160 -6.88 16.90 36.68
CA LEU A 160 -7.74 15.73 36.73
C LEU A 160 -7.36 14.84 37.91
N LEU A 161 -8.35 14.48 38.72
CA LEU A 161 -8.20 13.50 39.78
C LEU A 161 -8.13 12.10 39.18
N LEU A 162 -6.93 11.52 39.20
CA LEU A 162 -6.68 10.17 38.74
C LEU A 162 -6.94 9.21 39.90
N SER A 163 -7.81 8.23 39.67
CA SER A 163 -8.14 7.15 40.59
C SER A 163 -7.61 5.81 40.06
N GLY A 164 -7.67 4.76 40.87
CA GLY A 164 -7.35 3.40 40.43
C GLY A 164 -8.42 2.73 39.57
N GLY A 165 -9.56 3.39 39.35
CA GLY A 165 -10.65 2.90 38.51
C GLY A 165 -10.47 3.26 37.03
N ILE A 166 -11.28 2.66 36.16
CA ILE A 166 -11.20 2.84 34.70
C ILE A 166 -11.74 4.21 34.25
N ASP A 167 -12.63 4.81 35.04
CA ASP A 167 -13.35 6.02 34.63
C ASP A 167 -12.44 7.26 34.51
N SER A 168 -11.48 7.43 35.42
CA SER A 168 -10.65 8.63 35.44
C SER A 168 -9.61 8.68 34.29
N PRO A 169 -8.95 7.58 33.87
CA PRO A 169 -8.19 7.56 32.62
C PRO A 169 -9.04 7.82 31.37
N VAL A 170 -10.26 7.29 31.31
CA VAL A 170 -11.17 7.53 30.18
C VAL A 170 -11.59 8.99 30.12
N ALA A 171 -11.89 9.59 31.28
CA ALA A 171 -12.17 11.02 31.39
C ALA A 171 -10.97 11.86 30.91
N ALA A 172 -9.74 11.50 31.30
CA ALA A 172 -8.53 12.18 30.83
C ALA A 172 -8.38 12.10 29.31
N TYR A 173 -8.62 10.93 28.71
CA TYR A 173 -8.61 10.76 27.27
C TYR A 173 -9.63 11.66 26.55
N GLN A 174 -10.85 11.77 27.07
CA GLN A 174 -11.88 12.62 26.49
C GLN A 174 -11.54 14.11 26.61
N LEU A 175 -10.94 14.54 27.73
CA LEU A 175 -10.48 15.92 27.91
C LEU A 175 -9.33 16.26 26.94
N MET A 176 -8.36 15.35 26.79
CA MET A 176 -7.27 15.50 25.82
C MET A 176 -7.79 15.57 24.38
N LYS A 177 -8.79 14.77 24.03
CA LYS A 177 -9.46 14.82 22.72
C LYS A 177 -10.12 16.17 22.44
N ARG A 178 -10.46 16.94 23.49
CA ARG A 178 -10.98 18.32 23.40
C ARG A 178 -9.88 19.39 23.46
N GLY A 179 -8.61 19.00 23.36
CA GLY A 179 -7.47 19.93 23.29
C GLY A 179 -6.97 20.43 24.64
N LEU A 180 -7.42 19.85 25.76
CA LEU A 180 -6.96 20.22 27.09
C LEU A 180 -5.66 19.51 27.45
N GLU A 181 -4.71 20.25 28.01
CA GLU A 181 -3.55 19.69 28.69
C GLU A 181 -3.97 19.21 30.08
N VAL A 182 -3.92 17.89 30.31
CA VAL A 182 -4.35 17.27 31.57
C VAL A 182 -3.16 17.11 32.50
N VAL A 183 -3.21 17.77 33.65
CA VAL A 183 -2.31 17.55 34.78
C VAL A 183 -2.97 16.54 35.72
N TYR A 184 -2.27 15.45 36.01
CA TYR A 184 -2.81 14.36 36.82
C TYR A 184 -2.51 14.59 38.30
N CYS A 185 -3.54 14.45 39.14
CA CYS A 185 -3.42 14.44 40.59
C CYS A 185 -3.96 13.12 41.13
N HIS A 186 -3.10 12.34 41.78
CA HIS A 186 -3.48 11.08 42.40
C HIS A 186 -3.27 11.16 43.91
N PHE A 187 -4.31 10.85 44.67
CA PHE A 187 -4.24 10.75 46.13
C PHE A 187 -3.92 9.31 46.53
N TYR A 188 -2.74 9.10 47.11
CA TYR A 188 -2.28 7.79 47.57
C TYR A 188 -2.03 7.83 49.09
N HIS A 189 -2.90 7.18 49.86
CA HIS A 189 -2.86 7.19 51.34
C HIS A 189 -2.64 5.79 51.95
N GLN A 190 -2.27 4.81 51.13
CA GLN A 190 -2.17 3.41 51.57
C GLN A 190 -1.01 3.17 52.55
N LYS A 191 0.04 4.00 52.50
CA LYS A 191 1.21 3.88 53.37
C LYS A 191 0.91 4.39 54.78
N GLU A 192 0.11 5.44 54.89
CA GLU A 192 -0.31 6.09 56.13
C GLU A 192 -1.36 5.25 56.85
N ALA A 193 -2.32 4.68 56.10
CA ALA A 193 -3.28 3.70 56.63
C ALA A 193 -2.57 2.46 57.22
N LYS A 194 -1.53 1.94 56.53
CA LYS A 194 -0.71 0.83 57.02
C LYS A 194 0.06 1.18 58.31
N LYS A 195 0.62 2.39 58.42
CA LYS A 195 1.32 2.85 59.64
C LYS A 195 0.40 2.93 60.85
N LEU A 196 -0.86 3.34 60.63
CA LEU A 196 -1.86 3.52 61.67
C LEU A 196 -2.65 2.22 61.97
N ALA A 197 -2.32 1.11 61.32
CA ALA A 197 -3.03 -0.18 61.43
C ALA A 197 -4.56 -0.05 61.19
N ILE A 198 -4.96 0.86 60.30
CA ILE A 198 -6.37 1.08 59.93
C ILE A 198 -6.62 0.57 58.51
N SER A 199 -7.79 -0.03 58.30
CA SER A 199 -8.19 -0.69 57.05
C SER A 199 -8.31 0.27 55.87
N ALA A 200 -8.74 1.50 56.16
CA ALA A 200 -8.89 2.59 55.19
C ALA A 200 -8.89 3.95 55.90
N LEU A 201 -8.50 4.99 55.19
CA LEU A 201 -8.71 6.39 55.56
C LEU A 201 -9.85 6.94 54.70
N ALA A 202 -10.92 7.39 55.33
CA ALA A 202 -12.05 8.02 54.66
C ALA A 202 -12.23 9.45 55.18
N THR A 203 -12.58 10.38 54.31
CA THR A 203 -12.99 11.73 54.71
C THR A 203 -14.43 11.70 55.21
N GLY A 204 -14.78 12.63 56.11
CA GLY A 204 -16.14 12.71 56.69
C GLY A 204 -17.24 12.80 55.64
N ASP A 205 -17.00 13.50 54.53
CA ASP A 205 -17.94 13.62 53.40
C ASP A 205 -18.12 12.29 52.64
N ALA A 206 -17.04 11.53 52.43
CA ALA A 206 -17.11 10.21 51.78
C ALA A 206 -17.86 9.20 52.66
N LEU A 207 -17.69 9.29 53.98
CA LEU A 207 -18.45 8.51 54.95
C LEU A 207 -19.93 8.91 54.96
N ALA A 208 -20.26 10.20 54.93
CA ALA A 208 -21.64 10.68 54.91
C ALA A 208 -22.42 10.18 53.68
N GLN A 209 -21.74 10.11 52.53
CA GLN A 209 -22.35 9.67 51.27
C GLN A 209 -22.71 8.17 51.27
N VAL A 210 -21.91 7.33 51.95
CA VAL A 210 -22.13 5.87 52.04
C VAL A 210 -22.95 5.47 53.27
N ALA A 211 -22.80 6.18 54.40
CA ALA A 211 -23.58 5.97 55.62
C ALA A 211 -25.08 6.28 55.42
N SER A 212 -25.39 7.22 54.53
CA SER A 212 -26.76 7.47 54.03
C SER A 212 -27.42 6.21 53.46
N GLN A 213 -26.63 5.26 52.93
CA GLN A 213 -27.17 4.11 52.21
C GLN A 213 -27.14 2.79 52.97
N THR A 214 -26.12 2.43 53.78
CA THR A 214 -26.07 1.05 54.35
C THR A 214 -25.05 0.75 55.48
N ILE A 215 -24.76 1.63 56.44
CA ILE A 215 -23.76 1.28 57.49
C ILE A 215 -24.33 1.37 58.91
N GLU A 216 -24.56 0.20 59.53
CA GLU A 216 -24.99 0.07 60.94
C GLU A 216 -23.82 -0.04 61.94
N SER A 217 -22.56 -0.20 61.48
CA SER A 217 -21.41 -0.30 62.39
C SER A 217 -20.21 0.48 61.89
N LEU A 218 -20.04 1.69 62.44
CA LEU A 218 -18.86 2.51 62.28
C LEU A 218 -18.24 2.78 63.66
N ASN A 219 -17.10 2.17 63.93
CA ASN A 219 -16.30 2.53 65.10
C ASN A 219 -15.39 3.71 64.73
N VAL A 220 -15.79 4.91 65.15
CA VAL A 220 -14.98 6.12 65.02
C VAL A 220 -14.04 6.19 66.21
N ILE A 221 -12.73 6.16 65.97
CA ILE A 221 -11.72 6.52 66.98
C ILE A 221 -11.36 7.97 66.70
N SER A 222 -11.88 8.92 67.49
CA SER A 222 -11.41 10.31 67.43
C SER A 222 -10.11 10.43 68.21
N GLN A 223 -9.14 11.14 67.64
CA GLN A 223 -8.01 11.69 68.40
C GLN A 223 -8.39 13.05 68.99
#